data_AF-A0A1Q7H6R1-F1
#
_entry.id   AF-A0A1Q7H6R1-F1
#
_cell.length_a   1.000
_cell.length_b   1.000
_cell.length_c   1.000
_cell.angle_alpha   90.00
_cell.angle_beta   90.00
_cell.angle_gamma   90.00
#
_symmetry.space_group_name_H-M   'P 1'
#
loop_
_entity.id
_entity.type
_entity.pdbx_description
1 polymer ?
#
loop_
_entity_poly.entity_id
_entity_poly.type
_entity_poly.pdbx_seq_one_letter_code
_entity_poly.pdbx_strand_id
1 'polypeptide(L)'
;MALGADRYTSRVDTLVFLGCLGLSLTAMSLPPAWRDPIASVMRQTILAPLLQLQRESELLRTSRSRFDAITAQRDSSALAATFLPELRAENERLRGLLGLGQRLASGYAPAEVLHQAAPTDPLALVISAGRREGVRPLAAVVSPEGLIGLVSTVDARTSIVVTWANLEFRASAMAADGSVYGIVAPHGTEGPGVWLLELQGVPYRQLVPVGTPIFTSGLGGVFPRGIPLGTVIGVAGETEGWERTYLVRPAVHPSAVTHVMVLLGARGGGDLRNPAVRRTDKYRFYFVLALLAALEFTVRSRLGDQRTAPDFLLLALLIYTIRTQPGKAAAAGFVVGLLRDALTPASFGAGALATTVVGYLSAWGKAVFFAENLFVNACLFFCGTWVRNLVIALASGKLRGGQLGWELLVWSPLQGLTTAVTGVVVLWVFRRWVHVRVREA
;
A
#
# COMPACT_ATOMS: atom_id res chain seq x y z
N MET A 1 6.31 27.80 50.81
CA MET A 1 6.52 26.71 49.84
C MET A 1 6.77 27.34 48.48
N ALA A 2 7.99 27.82 48.30
CA ALA A 2 8.48 28.48 47.10
C ALA A 2 9.76 27.73 46.70
N LEU A 3 10.18 27.87 45.44
CA LEU A 3 11.42 27.37 44.82
C LEU A 3 11.26 26.07 44.01
N GLY A 4 10.77 26.25 42.77
CA GLY A 4 10.98 25.33 41.65
C GLY A 4 11.04 26.03 40.27
N ALA A 5 11.01 27.37 40.24
CA ALA A 5 10.97 28.15 39.00
C ALA A 5 12.37 28.51 38.44
N ASP A 6 13.44 28.35 39.24
CA ASP A 6 14.77 28.89 38.92
C ASP A 6 15.63 28.05 37.98
N ARG A 7 15.11 26.99 37.35
CA ARG A 7 15.90 26.14 36.42
C ARG A 7 15.56 26.25 34.94
N TYR A 8 14.65 27.14 34.52
CA TYR A 8 14.22 27.21 33.11
C TYR A 8 14.65 28.46 32.34
N THR A 9 15.22 29.46 33.00
CA THR A 9 15.81 30.62 32.32
C THR A 9 17.32 30.56 32.48
N SER A 10 18.02 30.01 31.47
CA SER A 10 19.47 30.16 31.44
C SER A 10 19.83 31.63 31.20
N ARG A 11 20.97 32.10 31.71
CA ARG A 11 21.49 33.45 31.38
C ARG A 11 21.65 33.63 29.86
N VAL A 12 21.81 32.54 29.12
CA VAL A 12 21.89 32.52 27.67
C VAL A 12 20.52 32.80 27.03
N ASP A 13 19.42 32.22 27.55
CA ASP A 13 18.07 32.46 27.02
C ASP A 13 17.63 33.92 27.17
N THR A 14 17.97 34.55 28.30
CA THR A 14 17.66 35.96 28.55
C THR A 14 18.52 36.89 27.68
N LEU A 15 19.80 36.56 27.47
CA LEU A 15 20.66 37.31 26.55
C LEU A 15 20.20 37.21 25.10
N VAL A 16 19.78 36.02 24.63
CA VAL A 16 19.22 35.83 23.29
C VAL A 16 17.93 36.64 23.12
N PHE A 17 17.05 36.62 24.12
CA PHE A 17 15.82 37.42 24.10
C PHE A 17 16.11 38.92 24.04
N LEU A 18 16.98 39.44 24.91
CA LEU A 18 17.37 40.86 24.93
C LEU A 18 18.07 41.28 23.63
N GLY A 19 18.90 40.39 23.06
CA GLY A 19 19.54 40.61 21.76
C GLY A 19 18.51 40.73 20.63
N CYS A 20 17.56 39.81 20.53
CA CYS A 20 16.48 39.86 19.53
C CYS A 20 15.59 41.11 19.70
N LEU A 21 15.31 41.50 20.95
CA LEU A 21 14.49 42.66 21.27
C LEU A 21 15.21 43.97 20.88
N GLY A 22 16.50 44.08 21.21
CA GLY A 22 17.35 45.21 20.81
C GLY A 22 17.45 45.33 19.28
N LEU A 23 17.70 44.22 18.58
CA LEU A 23 17.76 44.19 17.11
C LEU A 23 16.41 44.54 16.45
N SER A 24 15.29 44.18 17.07
CA SER A 24 13.97 44.52 16.55
C SER A 24 13.64 46.02 16.73
N LEU A 25 14.01 46.60 17.87
CA LEU A 25 13.82 48.03 18.15
C LEU A 25 14.70 48.93 17.27
N THR A 26 15.94 48.51 17.03
CA THR A 26 16.83 49.22 16.11
C THR A 26 16.30 49.15 14.68
N ALA A 27 15.82 47.98 14.23
CA ALA A 27 15.17 47.79 12.94
C ALA A 27 13.96 48.74 12.73
N MET A 28 13.17 48.96 13.79
CA MET A 28 11.97 49.79 13.74
C MET A 28 12.27 51.30 13.64
N SER A 29 13.38 51.73 14.24
CA SER A 29 13.80 53.14 14.29
C SER A 29 14.57 53.62 13.05
N LEU A 30 14.81 52.75 12.06
CA LEU A 30 15.54 53.12 10.85
C LEU A 30 14.74 54.08 9.96
N PRO A 31 15.35 55.21 9.52
CA PRO A 31 14.75 56.13 8.54
C PRO A 31 14.42 55.43 7.20
N PRO A 32 13.35 55.85 6.49
CA PRO A 32 12.94 55.22 5.23
C PRO A 32 14.06 55.21 4.17
N ALA A 33 14.89 56.25 4.15
CA ALA A 33 16.06 56.36 3.27
C ALA A 33 17.12 55.26 3.44
N TRP A 34 17.18 54.62 4.62
CA TRP A 34 18.07 53.48 4.88
C TRP A 34 17.31 52.15 4.84
N ARG A 35 16.03 52.17 5.22
CA ARG A 35 15.15 50.99 5.24
C ARG A 35 14.96 50.38 3.86
N ASP A 36 14.64 51.19 2.85
CA ASP A 36 14.35 50.73 1.50
C ASP A 36 15.58 50.16 0.76
N PRO A 37 16.77 50.81 0.79
CA PRO A 37 17.97 50.25 0.20
C PRO A 37 18.55 49.07 0.99
N ILE A 38 18.46 49.03 2.33
CA ILE A 38 18.89 47.83 3.09
C ILE A 38 17.95 46.65 2.78
N ALA A 39 16.64 46.89 2.66
CA ALA A 39 15.69 45.87 2.24
C ALA A 39 15.93 45.42 0.78
N SER A 40 16.29 46.33 -0.14
CA SER A 40 16.60 45.98 -1.53
C SER A 40 17.95 45.27 -1.69
N VAL A 41 18.98 45.67 -0.94
CA VAL A 41 20.31 45.05 -0.90
C VAL A 41 20.23 43.67 -0.22
N MET A 42 19.41 43.49 0.83
CA MET A 42 19.10 42.15 1.35
C MET A 42 18.45 41.26 0.27
N ARG A 43 17.50 41.81 -0.51
CA ARG A 43 16.87 41.10 -1.64
C ARG A 43 17.83 40.79 -2.80
N GLN A 44 18.82 41.64 -3.06
CA GLN A 44 19.69 41.54 -4.23
C GLN A 44 21.07 40.94 -3.96
N THR A 45 21.57 40.94 -2.72
CA THR A 45 22.94 40.48 -2.39
C THR A 45 22.92 39.23 -1.53
N ILE A 46 22.01 39.15 -0.56
CA ILE A 46 21.83 37.95 0.27
C ILE A 46 20.93 36.95 -0.43
N LEU A 47 19.85 37.42 -1.07
CA LEU A 47 18.95 36.52 -1.78
C LEU A 47 19.39 36.17 -3.21
N ALA A 48 20.03 37.02 -4.02
CA ALA A 48 20.26 36.69 -5.44
C ALA A 48 21.20 35.50 -5.71
N PRO A 49 22.41 35.39 -5.11
CA PRO A 49 23.24 34.19 -5.29
C PRO A 49 22.63 32.97 -4.61
N LEU A 50 21.89 33.16 -3.51
CA LEU A 50 21.09 32.10 -2.89
C LEU A 50 19.97 31.63 -3.83
N LEU A 51 19.32 32.53 -4.55
CA LEU A 51 18.26 32.27 -5.52
C LEU A 51 18.82 31.63 -6.80
N GLN A 52 20.04 31.96 -7.23
CA GLN A 52 20.72 31.28 -8.35
C GLN A 52 21.14 29.87 -7.96
N LEU A 53 21.79 29.68 -6.81
CA LEU A 53 22.08 28.34 -6.26
C LEU A 53 20.79 27.56 -5.99
N GLN A 54 19.73 28.23 -5.55
CA GLN A 54 18.42 27.61 -5.38
C GLN A 54 17.84 27.19 -6.73
N ARG A 55 17.90 28.01 -7.78
CA ARG A 55 17.43 27.64 -9.13
C ARG A 55 18.25 26.50 -9.72
N GLU A 56 19.57 26.53 -9.61
CA GLU A 56 20.42 25.44 -10.11
C GLU A 56 20.22 24.15 -9.32
N SER A 57 20.10 24.24 -7.99
CA SER A 57 19.80 23.07 -7.17
C SER A 57 18.38 22.54 -7.42
N GLU A 58 17.40 23.41 -7.73
CA GLU A 58 16.06 23.02 -8.17
C GLU A 58 16.10 22.32 -9.53
N LEU A 59 16.91 22.81 -10.49
CA LEU A 59 17.10 22.16 -11.79
C LEU A 59 17.80 20.80 -11.67
N LEU A 60 18.85 20.70 -10.84
CA LEU A 60 19.54 19.43 -10.56
C LEU A 60 18.64 18.45 -9.79
N ARG A 61 17.87 18.93 -8.81
CA ARG A 61 16.89 18.10 -8.07
C ARG A 61 15.79 17.61 -8.98
N THR A 62 15.24 18.47 -9.84
CA THR A 62 14.21 18.06 -10.80
C THR A 62 14.77 17.08 -11.84
N SER A 63 15.98 17.31 -12.35
CA SER A 63 16.66 16.38 -13.26
C SER A 63 16.90 15.00 -12.62
N ARG A 64 17.45 14.96 -11.39
CA ARG A 64 17.63 13.70 -10.64
C ARG A 64 16.30 13.01 -10.36
N SER A 65 15.28 13.75 -9.91
CA SER A 65 13.94 13.16 -9.65
C SER A 65 13.30 12.58 -10.92
N ARG A 66 13.52 13.19 -12.09
CA ARG A 66 13.05 12.68 -13.38
C ARG A 66 13.82 11.42 -13.78
N PHE A 67 15.13 11.38 -13.57
CA PHE A 67 15.93 10.19 -13.84
C PHE A 67 15.54 9.01 -12.94
N ASP A 68 15.33 9.25 -11.64
CA ASP A 68 14.87 8.23 -10.69
C ASP A 68 13.47 7.72 -11.05
N ALA A 69 12.55 8.62 -11.44
CA ALA A 69 11.21 8.24 -11.87
C ALA A 69 11.22 7.40 -13.16
N ILE A 70 12.04 7.78 -14.15
CA ILE A 70 12.19 7.01 -15.41
C ILE A 70 12.82 5.65 -15.14
N THR A 71 13.83 5.58 -14.27
CA THR A 71 14.49 4.33 -13.90
C THR A 71 13.52 3.40 -13.17
N ALA A 72 12.78 3.92 -12.17
CA ALA A 72 11.75 3.14 -11.48
C ALA A 72 10.63 2.66 -12.42
N GLN A 73 10.20 3.49 -13.38
CA GLN A 73 9.22 3.09 -14.38
C GLN A 73 9.77 1.98 -15.29
N ARG A 74 11.01 2.10 -15.77
CA ARG A 74 11.69 1.08 -16.57
C ARG A 74 11.80 -0.23 -15.81
N ASP A 75 12.26 -0.18 -14.56
CA ASP A 75 12.43 -1.36 -13.71
C ASP A 75 11.09 -2.03 -13.42
N SER A 76 10.04 -1.25 -13.15
CA SER A 76 8.68 -1.79 -12.97
C SER A 76 8.14 -2.46 -14.25
N SER A 77 8.42 -1.89 -15.42
CA SER A 77 8.00 -2.45 -16.71
C SER A 77 8.79 -3.70 -17.07
N ALA A 78 10.10 -3.71 -16.80
CA ALA A 78 10.96 -4.88 -17.00
C ALA A 78 10.56 -6.03 -16.09
N LEU A 79 10.26 -5.75 -14.82
CA LEU A 79 9.75 -6.74 -13.88
C LEU A 79 8.38 -7.29 -14.32
N ALA A 80 7.47 -6.43 -14.78
CA ALA A 80 6.19 -6.86 -15.32
C ALA A 80 6.34 -7.73 -16.58
N ALA A 81 7.31 -7.43 -17.45
CA ALA A 81 7.57 -8.20 -18.67
C ALA A 81 8.07 -9.63 -18.37
N THR A 82 8.79 -9.84 -17.27
CA THR A 82 9.26 -11.17 -16.85
C THR A 82 8.11 -12.15 -16.57
N PHE A 83 6.97 -11.67 -16.06
CA PHE A 83 5.80 -12.51 -15.78
C PHE A 83 4.92 -12.80 -17.02
N LEU A 84 5.17 -12.11 -18.14
CA LEU A 84 4.31 -12.18 -19.32
C LEU A 84 4.24 -13.56 -19.98
N PRO A 85 5.34 -14.34 -20.09
CA PRO A 85 5.28 -15.70 -20.65
C PRO A 85 4.47 -16.66 -19.78
N GLU A 86 4.65 -16.60 -18.46
CA GLU A 86 3.92 -17.44 -17.50
C GLU A 86 2.42 -17.12 -17.51
N LEU A 87 2.06 -15.83 -17.48
CA LEU A 87 0.67 -15.39 -17.60
C LEU A 87 0.03 -15.81 -18.93
N ARG A 88 0.79 -15.79 -20.04
CA ARG A 88 0.29 -16.27 -21.34
C ARG A 88 0.08 -17.77 -21.34
N ALA A 89 1.03 -18.54 -20.82
CA ALA A 89 0.92 -20.00 -20.71
C ALA A 89 -0.28 -20.39 -19.84
N GLU A 90 -0.48 -19.68 -18.72
CA GLU A 90 -1.63 -19.89 -17.86
C GLU A 90 -2.94 -19.47 -18.55
N ASN A 91 -2.95 -18.36 -19.28
CA ASN A 91 -4.14 -17.95 -20.04
C ASN A 91 -4.54 -18.99 -21.10
N GLU A 92 -3.58 -19.53 -21.84
CA GLU A 92 -3.83 -20.60 -22.81
C GLU A 92 -4.32 -21.88 -22.13
N ARG A 93 -3.75 -22.25 -20.97
CA ARG A 93 -4.24 -23.38 -20.17
C ARG A 93 -5.69 -23.18 -19.70
N LEU A 94 -6.01 -22.00 -19.16
CA LEU A 94 -7.36 -21.63 -18.74
C LEU A 94 -8.34 -21.62 -19.91
N ARG A 95 -7.93 -21.15 -21.10
CA ARG A 95 -8.73 -21.23 -22.33
C ARG A 95 -8.98 -22.67 -22.76
N GLY A 96 -7.97 -23.53 -22.71
CA GLY A 96 -8.10 -24.97 -22.98
C GLY A 96 -9.10 -25.63 -22.04
N LEU A 97 -9.02 -25.31 -20.75
CA LEU A 97 -9.97 -25.74 -19.72
C LEU A 97 -11.40 -25.26 -20.03
N LEU A 98 -11.60 -23.98 -20.36
CA LEU A 98 -12.91 -23.44 -20.74
C LEU A 98 -13.49 -24.15 -21.98
N GLY A 99 -12.67 -24.41 -22.99
CA GLY A 99 -13.08 -25.15 -24.18
C GLY A 99 -13.47 -26.60 -23.88
N LEU A 100 -12.76 -27.25 -22.96
CA LEU A 100 -13.07 -28.61 -22.50
C LEU A 100 -14.41 -28.65 -21.72
N GLY A 101 -14.65 -27.67 -20.85
CA GLY A 101 -15.92 -27.51 -20.14
C GLY A 101 -17.13 -27.36 -21.09
N GLN A 102 -16.97 -26.60 -22.19
CA GLN A 102 -18.02 -26.47 -23.21
C GLN A 102 -18.29 -27.78 -23.97
N ARG A 103 -17.25 -28.58 -24.25
CA ARG A 103 -17.35 -29.84 -25.00
C ARG A 103 -17.99 -30.98 -24.20
N LEU A 104 -17.78 -31.02 -22.88
CA LEU A 104 -18.21 -32.14 -22.04
C LEU A 104 -19.68 -32.08 -21.61
N ALA A 105 -20.40 -30.98 -21.88
CA ALA A 105 -21.84 -30.80 -21.63
C ALA A 105 -22.34 -31.21 -20.21
N SER A 106 -21.43 -31.34 -19.25
CA SER A 106 -21.66 -31.80 -17.88
C SER A 106 -21.17 -30.72 -16.90
N GLY A 107 -21.74 -30.70 -15.68
CA GLY A 107 -21.23 -29.81 -14.63
C GLY A 107 -19.77 -30.15 -14.34
N TYR A 108 -18.95 -29.15 -14.01
CA TYR A 108 -17.56 -29.38 -13.62
C TYR A 108 -17.14 -28.44 -12.49
N ALA A 109 -16.21 -28.89 -11.66
CA ALA A 109 -15.52 -28.12 -10.63
C ALA A 109 -14.09 -27.91 -11.11
N PRO A 110 -13.66 -26.67 -11.35
CA PRO A 110 -12.24 -26.41 -11.49
C PRO A 110 -11.54 -26.70 -10.15
N ALA A 111 -10.36 -27.31 -10.20
CA ALA A 111 -9.55 -27.56 -9.03
C ALA A 111 -8.05 -27.41 -9.36
N GLU A 112 -7.27 -27.07 -8.36
CA GLU A 112 -5.81 -27.01 -8.43
C GLU A 112 -5.22 -28.25 -7.76
N VAL A 113 -4.14 -28.79 -8.32
CA VAL A 113 -3.37 -29.90 -7.73
C VAL A 113 -2.48 -29.35 -6.61
N LEU A 114 -2.78 -29.76 -5.39
CA LEU A 114 -2.04 -29.39 -4.19
C LEU A 114 -0.80 -30.29 -4.07
N HIS A 115 0.36 -29.72 -4.41
CA HIS A 115 1.64 -30.42 -4.32
C HIS A 115 2.09 -30.47 -2.85
N GLN A 116 2.06 -31.66 -2.24
CA GLN A 116 2.61 -31.86 -0.89
C GLN A 116 4.14 -32.02 -0.96
N ALA A 117 4.84 -31.49 0.04
CA ALA A 117 6.30 -31.59 0.13
C ALA A 117 6.82 -33.04 0.27
N ALA A 118 5.96 -33.98 0.69
CA ALA A 118 6.21 -35.41 0.72
C ALA A 118 4.92 -36.17 0.36
N PRO A 119 4.77 -36.69 -0.88
CA PRO A 119 3.60 -37.46 -1.26
C PRO A 119 3.49 -38.73 -0.40
N THR A 120 2.31 -38.99 0.18
CA THR A 120 2.05 -40.24 0.92
C THR A 120 1.85 -41.43 -0.03
N ASP A 121 1.42 -41.16 -1.27
CA ASP A 121 1.27 -42.12 -2.37
C ASP A 121 1.70 -41.40 -3.69
N PRO A 122 2.71 -41.90 -4.43
CA PRO A 122 3.18 -41.28 -5.67
C PRO A 122 2.18 -41.36 -6.82
N LEU A 123 1.15 -42.21 -6.71
CA LEU A 123 0.12 -42.42 -7.73
C LEU A 123 -1.20 -41.71 -7.39
N ALA A 124 -1.22 -40.93 -6.30
CA ALA A 124 -2.35 -40.13 -5.88
C ALA A 124 -2.03 -38.63 -5.92
N LEU A 125 -3.05 -37.82 -6.22
CA LEU A 125 -2.97 -36.37 -6.23
C LEU A 125 -4.01 -35.80 -5.27
N VAL A 126 -3.66 -34.75 -4.53
CA VAL A 126 -4.63 -34.00 -3.72
C VAL A 126 -5.09 -32.80 -4.54
N ILE A 127 -6.40 -32.57 -4.63
CA ILE A 127 -6.97 -31.43 -5.35
C ILE A 127 -7.69 -30.48 -4.41
N SER A 128 -7.71 -29.18 -4.76
CA SER A 128 -8.32 -28.10 -3.98
C SER A 128 -9.85 -27.99 -4.10
N ALA A 129 -10.51 -29.05 -4.59
CA ALA A 129 -11.96 -29.17 -4.65
C ALA A 129 -12.42 -30.39 -3.86
N GLY A 130 -13.46 -30.20 -3.05
CA GLY A 130 -14.07 -31.23 -2.21
C GLY A 130 -15.60 -31.20 -2.31
N ARG A 131 -16.25 -31.65 -1.23
CA ARG A 131 -17.70 -31.79 -1.17
C ARG A 131 -18.43 -30.46 -1.33
N ARG A 132 -17.82 -29.34 -0.91
CA ARG A 132 -18.39 -27.98 -1.05
C ARG A 132 -18.50 -27.55 -2.51
N GLU A 133 -17.62 -28.04 -3.37
CA GLU A 133 -17.61 -27.77 -4.80
C GLU A 133 -18.50 -28.80 -5.56
N GLY A 134 -19.13 -29.73 -4.84
CA GLY A 134 -20.00 -30.77 -5.40
C GLY A 134 -19.29 -32.06 -5.79
N VAL A 135 -17.99 -32.19 -5.48
CA VAL A 135 -17.19 -33.37 -5.83
C VAL A 135 -17.72 -34.61 -5.11
N ARG A 136 -17.73 -35.75 -5.80
CA ARG A 136 -18.16 -37.05 -5.28
C ARG A 136 -17.10 -38.12 -5.55
N PRO A 137 -17.01 -39.19 -4.75
CA PRO A 137 -16.23 -40.37 -5.10
C PRO A 137 -16.61 -40.87 -6.49
N LEU A 138 -15.63 -41.43 -7.20
CA LEU A 138 -15.71 -41.89 -8.60
C LEU A 138 -15.92 -40.78 -9.64
N ALA A 139 -15.91 -39.49 -9.24
CA ALA A 139 -15.92 -38.40 -10.22
C ALA A 139 -14.64 -38.42 -11.07
N ALA A 140 -14.80 -38.30 -12.38
CA ALA A 140 -13.69 -38.26 -13.32
C ALA A 140 -12.92 -36.95 -13.20
N VAL A 141 -11.59 -37.04 -13.19
CA VAL A 141 -10.68 -35.89 -13.16
C VAL A 141 -9.94 -35.81 -14.48
N VAL A 142 -10.06 -34.66 -15.14
CA VAL A 142 -9.57 -34.44 -16.50
C VAL A 142 -8.76 -33.16 -16.60
N SER A 143 -7.89 -33.11 -17.61
CA SER A 143 -7.11 -31.95 -18.04
C SER A 143 -7.39 -31.68 -19.53
N PRO A 144 -7.03 -30.51 -20.09
CA PRO A 144 -7.12 -30.24 -21.52
C PRO A 144 -6.43 -31.31 -22.38
N GLU A 145 -5.35 -31.89 -21.87
CA GLU A 145 -4.53 -32.89 -22.55
C GLU A 145 -5.13 -34.30 -22.47
N GLY A 146 -5.83 -34.66 -21.39
CA GLY A 146 -6.43 -35.99 -21.24
C GLY A 146 -6.94 -36.34 -19.84
N LEU A 147 -7.30 -37.61 -19.67
CA LEU A 147 -7.78 -38.17 -18.41
C LEU A 147 -6.65 -38.28 -17.38
N ILE A 148 -6.88 -37.78 -16.17
CA ILE A 148 -5.93 -37.86 -15.06
C ILE A 148 -6.23 -39.07 -14.17
N GLY A 149 -7.51 -39.30 -13.86
CA GLY A 149 -7.91 -40.38 -12.96
C GLY A 149 -9.31 -40.19 -12.42
N LEU A 150 -9.53 -40.72 -11.21
CA LEU A 150 -10.82 -40.70 -10.51
C LEU A 150 -10.66 -40.28 -9.06
N VAL A 151 -11.67 -39.57 -8.55
CA VAL A 151 -11.73 -39.20 -7.14
C VAL A 151 -11.98 -40.44 -6.29
N SER A 152 -11.08 -40.72 -5.34
CA SER A 152 -11.22 -41.83 -4.39
C SER A 152 -11.92 -41.36 -3.11
N THR A 153 -11.36 -40.35 -2.44
CA THR A 153 -11.91 -39.80 -1.19
C THR A 153 -12.20 -38.31 -1.32
N VAL A 154 -13.22 -37.84 -0.60
CA VAL A 154 -13.73 -36.46 -0.67
C VAL A 154 -13.91 -35.88 0.73
N ASP A 155 -13.10 -34.88 1.06
CA ASP A 155 -13.22 -34.04 2.25
C ASP A 155 -14.06 -32.78 1.96
N ALA A 156 -14.20 -31.90 2.95
CA ALA A 156 -15.02 -30.69 2.83
C ALA A 156 -14.50 -29.72 1.74
N ARG A 157 -13.17 -29.59 1.58
CA ARG A 157 -12.52 -28.62 0.67
C ARG A 157 -11.46 -29.23 -0.24
N THR A 158 -11.17 -30.51 -0.06
CA THR A 158 -10.12 -31.22 -0.79
C THR A 158 -10.60 -32.61 -1.15
N SER A 159 -9.99 -33.22 -2.16
CA SER A 159 -10.23 -34.61 -2.52
C SER A 159 -8.93 -35.30 -2.89
N ILE A 160 -8.87 -36.61 -2.73
CA ILE A 160 -7.76 -37.45 -3.20
C ILE A 160 -8.18 -38.09 -4.51
N VAL A 161 -7.34 -37.92 -5.52
CA VAL A 161 -7.50 -38.47 -6.87
C VAL A 161 -6.52 -39.60 -7.03
N VAL A 162 -7.03 -40.79 -7.38
CA VAL A 162 -6.21 -41.91 -7.82
C VAL A 162 -5.98 -41.76 -9.32
N THR A 163 -4.71 -41.69 -9.72
CA THR A 163 -4.33 -41.44 -11.12
C THR A 163 -4.50 -42.70 -11.98
N TRP A 164 -4.44 -42.53 -13.30
CA TRP A 164 -4.46 -43.64 -14.25
C TRP A 164 -3.32 -44.64 -14.08
N ALA A 165 -2.25 -44.29 -13.36
CA ALA A 165 -1.09 -45.13 -13.13
C ALA A 165 -1.29 -46.13 -11.96
N ASN A 166 -2.36 -45.98 -11.18
CA ASN A 166 -2.69 -46.93 -10.12
C ASN A 166 -3.17 -48.27 -10.69
N LEU A 167 -2.70 -49.40 -10.14
CA LEU A 167 -2.99 -50.77 -10.62
C LEU A 167 -4.47 -51.14 -10.69
N GLU A 168 -5.32 -50.49 -9.90
CA GLU A 168 -6.77 -50.71 -9.90
C GLU A 168 -7.50 -49.89 -10.97
N PHE A 169 -6.81 -48.95 -11.63
CA PHE A 169 -7.40 -48.10 -12.63
C PHE A 169 -7.83 -48.90 -13.87
N ARG A 170 -9.09 -48.75 -14.27
CA ARG A 170 -9.63 -49.29 -15.52
C ARG A 170 -10.51 -48.26 -16.20
N ALA A 171 -10.36 -48.09 -17.50
CA ALA A 171 -11.21 -47.22 -18.30
C ALA A 171 -11.64 -47.92 -19.60
N SER A 172 -12.94 -47.92 -19.90
CA SER A 172 -13.43 -48.36 -21.20
C SER A 172 -12.94 -47.39 -22.27
N ALA A 173 -12.29 -47.93 -23.30
CA ALA A 173 -11.58 -47.15 -24.30
C ALA A 173 -12.01 -47.51 -25.73
N MET A 174 -11.77 -46.59 -26.65
CA MET A 174 -12.00 -46.75 -28.09
C MET A 174 -10.92 -46.03 -28.91
N ALA A 175 -10.68 -46.49 -30.13
CA ALA A 175 -9.93 -45.70 -31.11
C ALA A 175 -10.73 -44.48 -31.58
N ALA A 176 -10.05 -43.44 -32.10
CA ALA A 176 -10.69 -42.21 -32.60
C ALA A 176 -11.82 -42.46 -33.62
N ASP A 177 -11.63 -43.43 -34.50
CA ASP A 177 -12.57 -43.81 -35.55
C ASP A 177 -13.69 -44.73 -35.05
N GLY A 178 -13.65 -45.11 -33.77
CA GLY A 178 -14.60 -46.03 -33.15
C GLY A 178 -14.50 -47.46 -33.67
N SER A 179 -13.44 -47.81 -34.42
CA SER A 179 -13.26 -49.14 -34.99
C SER A 179 -12.95 -50.18 -33.92
N VAL A 180 -12.15 -49.79 -32.91
CA VAL A 180 -11.62 -50.68 -31.87
C VAL A 180 -12.16 -50.25 -30.52
N TYR A 181 -12.54 -51.24 -29.71
CA TYR A 181 -12.86 -51.07 -28.29
C TYR A 181 -11.96 -51.94 -27.43
N GLY A 182 -11.71 -51.51 -26.21
CA GLY A 182 -10.93 -52.26 -25.24
C GLY A 182 -11.01 -51.63 -23.86
N ILE A 183 -10.19 -52.14 -22.93
CA ILE A 183 -10.04 -51.60 -21.59
C ILE A 183 -8.62 -51.10 -21.44
N VAL A 184 -8.48 -49.85 -21.02
CA VAL A 184 -7.18 -49.28 -20.69
C VAL A 184 -6.86 -49.56 -19.22
N ALA A 185 -5.65 -50.07 -18.98
CA ALA A 185 -5.08 -50.37 -17.67
C ALA A 185 -3.62 -49.90 -17.60
N PRO A 186 -3.03 -49.71 -16.41
CA PRO A 186 -1.59 -49.47 -16.28
C PRO A 186 -0.77 -50.67 -16.74
N HIS A 187 0.40 -50.41 -17.34
CA HIS A 187 1.29 -51.46 -17.85
C HIS A 187 2.15 -52.12 -16.76
N GLY A 188 2.71 -51.34 -15.83
CA GLY A 188 3.74 -51.84 -14.91
C GLY A 188 3.63 -51.33 -13.48
N THR A 189 4.22 -52.10 -12.55
CA THR A 189 4.30 -51.82 -11.12
C THR A 189 5.61 -51.14 -10.72
N GLU A 190 6.67 -51.26 -11.52
CA GLU A 190 8.01 -50.73 -11.23
C GLU A 190 8.71 -50.20 -12.50
N GLY A 191 9.68 -49.29 -12.29
CA GLY A 191 10.51 -48.73 -13.37
C GLY A 191 9.75 -47.82 -14.35
N PRO A 192 10.27 -47.64 -15.59
CA PRO A 192 9.63 -46.78 -16.60
C PRO A 192 8.23 -47.25 -17.03
N GLY A 193 7.91 -48.54 -16.82
CA GLY A 193 6.64 -49.14 -17.17
C GLY A 193 5.44 -48.63 -16.36
N VAL A 194 5.68 -48.04 -15.18
CA VAL A 194 4.65 -47.39 -14.36
C VAL A 194 3.96 -46.24 -15.11
N TRP A 195 4.68 -45.60 -16.04
CA TRP A 195 4.20 -44.45 -16.79
C TRP A 195 3.67 -44.80 -18.19
N LEU A 196 3.32 -46.08 -18.40
CA LEU A 196 2.73 -46.58 -19.62
C LEU A 196 1.36 -47.21 -19.33
N LEU A 197 0.52 -47.20 -20.35
CA LEU A 197 -0.80 -47.83 -20.33
C LEU A 197 -0.79 -49.01 -21.29
N GLU A 198 -1.72 -49.94 -21.07
CA GLU A 198 -2.06 -51.02 -21.98
C GLU A 198 -3.50 -50.88 -22.42
N LEU A 199 -3.77 -51.11 -23.71
CA LEU A 199 -5.10 -51.34 -24.24
C LEU A 199 -5.30 -52.85 -24.38
N GLN A 200 -6.12 -53.41 -23.49
CA GLN A 200 -6.43 -54.83 -23.38
C GLN A 200 -7.79 -55.16 -24.02
N GLY A 201 -8.01 -56.43 -24.36
CA GLY A 201 -9.28 -56.92 -24.90
C GLY A 201 -9.55 -56.56 -26.36
N VAL A 202 -8.51 -56.24 -27.14
CA VAL A 202 -8.66 -56.01 -28.58
C VAL A 202 -8.70 -57.36 -29.30
N PRO A 203 -9.71 -57.65 -30.15
CA PRO A 203 -9.80 -58.92 -30.86
C PRO A 203 -8.55 -59.20 -31.70
N TYR A 204 -8.05 -60.45 -31.69
CA TYR A 204 -6.80 -60.81 -32.37
C TYR A 204 -6.73 -60.41 -33.86
N ARG A 205 -7.85 -60.51 -34.58
CA ARG A 205 -7.94 -60.15 -36.01
C ARG A 205 -7.90 -58.65 -36.28
N GLN A 206 -8.09 -57.84 -35.24
CA GLN A 206 -8.11 -56.40 -35.34
C GLN A 206 -6.71 -55.84 -35.05
N LEU A 207 -6.20 -55.04 -35.98
CA LEU A 207 -4.89 -54.41 -35.88
C LEU A 207 -5.05 -52.94 -35.54
N VAL A 208 -4.38 -52.50 -34.48
CA VAL A 208 -4.28 -51.08 -34.10
C VAL A 208 -2.92 -50.55 -34.53
N PRO A 209 -2.84 -49.67 -35.55
CA PRO A 209 -1.57 -49.10 -35.98
C PRO A 209 -0.88 -48.29 -34.88
N VAL A 210 0.46 -48.30 -34.88
CA VAL A 210 1.26 -47.38 -34.06
C VAL A 210 0.91 -45.93 -34.44
N GLY A 211 0.75 -45.07 -33.44
CA GLY A 211 0.29 -43.70 -33.62
C GLY A 211 -1.23 -43.51 -33.48
N THR A 212 -2.01 -44.58 -33.32
CA THR A 212 -3.47 -44.48 -33.16
C THR A 212 -3.83 -43.82 -31.83
N PRO A 213 -4.62 -42.73 -31.81
CA PRO A 213 -5.08 -42.10 -30.59
C PRO A 213 -6.26 -42.84 -29.98
N ILE A 214 -6.23 -42.99 -28.65
CA ILE A 214 -7.20 -43.75 -27.85
C ILE A 214 -7.95 -42.79 -26.91
N PHE A 215 -9.27 -42.97 -26.81
CA PHE A 215 -10.19 -42.13 -26.04
C PHE A 215 -11.09 -42.99 -25.14
N THR A 216 -11.70 -42.39 -24.11
CA THR A 216 -12.74 -43.06 -23.33
C THR A 216 -13.97 -43.36 -24.18
N SER A 217 -14.52 -44.57 -24.10
CA SER A 217 -15.68 -44.99 -24.90
C SER A 217 -17.04 -44.63 -24.28
N GLY A 218 -17.08 -44.39 -22.97
CA GLY A 218 -18.33 -44.14 -22.23
C GLY A 218 -19.08 -45.39 -21.80
N LEU A 219 -18.67 -46.58 -22.25
CA LEU A 219 -19.41 -47.83 -22.01
C LEU A 219 -19.39 -48.29 -20.54
N GLY A 220 -18.36 -47.92 -19.78
CA GLY A 220 -18.25 -48.25 -18.36
C GLY A 220 -19.05 -47.36 -17.41
N GLY A 221 -19.72 -46.31 -17.91
CA GLY A 221 -20.56 -45.40 -17.11
C GLY A 221 -19.81 -44.45 -16.17
N VAL A 222 -18.52 -44.68 -15.90
CA VAL A 222 -17.68 -43.85 -15.01
C VAL A 222 -17.12 -42.62 -15.74
N PHE A 223 -16.55 -42.83 -16.93
CA PHE A 223 -15.97 -41.76 -17.74
C PHE A 223 -16.91 -41.42 -18.89
N PRO A 224 -17.19 -40.14 -19.18
CA PRO A 224 -17.93 -39.79 -20.39
C PRO A 224 -17.11 -40.16 -21.63
N ARG A 225 -17.80 -40.31 -22.76
CA ARG A 225 -17.17 -40.62 -24.04
C ARG A 225 -16.30 -39.45 -24.55
N GLY A 226 -15.12 -39.76 -25.09
CA GLY A 226 -14.32 -38.83 -25.87
C GLY A 226 -13.19 -38.11 -25.12
N ILE A 227 -12.81 -38.52 -23.92
CA ILE A 227 -11.64 -37.99 -23.20
C ILE A 227 -10.38 -38.69 -23.72
N PRO A 228 -9.31 -37.96 -24.09
CA PRO A 228 -8.05 -38.58 -24.52
C PRO A 228 -7.40 -39.42 -23.41
N LEU A 229 -6.94 -40.62 -23.77
CA LEU A 229 -6.18 -41.52 -22.89
C LEU A 229 -4.70 -41.57 -23.29
N GLY A 230 -4.42 -41.66 -24.59
CA GLY A 230 -3.05 -41.77 -25.09
C GLY A 230 -2.94 -42.17 -26.56
N THR A 231 -1.74 -42.62 -26.94
CA THR A 231 -1.42 -43.04 -28.30
C THR A 231 -0.72 -44.39 -28.30
N VAL A 232 -1.13 -45.30 -29.17
CA VAL A 232 -0.53 -46.63 -29.31
C VAL A 232 0.92 -46.50 -29.78
N ILE A 233 1.85 -47.16 -29.09
CA ILE A 233 3.28 -47.15 -29.41
C ILE A 233 3.81 -48.54 -29.82
N GLY A 234 3.05 -49.61 -29.57
CA GLY A 234 3.44 -50.96 -29.98
C GLY A 234 2.47 -52.02 -29.48
N VAL A 235 2.79 -53.29 -29.78
CA VAL A 235 2.10 -54.46 -29.21
C VAL A 235 2.85 -54.86 -27.94
N ALA A 236 2.13 -54.96 -26.82
CA ALA A 236 2.68 -55.38 -25.54
C ALA A 236 2.65 -56.91 -25.37
N GLY A 237 1.63 -57.58 -25.93
CA GLY A 237 1.51 -59.04 -25.88
C GLY A 237 0.35 -59.57 -26.72
N GLU A 238 0.40 -60.87 -26.99
CA GLU A 238 -0.68 -61.62 -27.66
C GLU A 238 -1.05 -62.81 -26.75
N THR A 239 -2.30 -62.85 -26.26
CA THR A 239 -2.78 -63.94 -25.39
C THR A 239 -3.37 -65.04 -26.26
N GLU A 240 -2.65 -66.16 -26.41
CA GLU A 240 -3.09 -67.45 -27.01
C GLU A 240 -3.99 -67.36 -28.27
N GLY A 241 -3.83 -66.32 -29.10
CA GLY A 241 -4.57 -66.13 -30.36
C GLY A 241 -5.99 -65.54 -30.23
N TRP A 242 -6.43 -65.12 -29.04
CA TRP A 242 -7.78 -64.58 -28.82
C TRP A 242 -7.81 -63.05 -28.75
N GLU A 243 -6.82 -62.46 -28.07
CA GLU A 243 -6.73 -61.01 -27.86
C GLU A 243 -5.31 -60.49 -28.07
N ARG A 244 -5.23 -59.20 -28.39
CA ARG A 244 -4.00 -58.42 -28.45
C ARG A 244 -4.04 -57.34 -27.40
N THR A 245 -2.90 -57.15 -26.74
CA THR A 245 -2.65 -56.04 -25.84
C THR A 245 -1.70 -55.07 -26.49
N TYR A 246 -2.08 -53.79 -26.54
CA TYR A 246 -1.27 -52.73 -27.13
C TYR A 246 -0.69 -51.83 -26.05
N LEU A 247 0.58 -51.47 -26.19
CA LEU A 247 1.23 -50.50 -25.35
C LEU A 247 0.82 -49.09 -25.79
N VAL A 248 0.43 -48.27 -24.83
CA VAL A 248 -0.11 -46.92 -25.03
C VAL A 248 0.72 -45.92 -24.24
N ARG A 249 1.22 -44.90 -24.93
CA ARG A 249 1.83 -43.72 -24.31
C ARG A 249 0.70 -42.80 -23.81
N PRO A 250 0.62 -42.49 -22.51
CA PRO A 250 -0.41 -41.61 -21.96
C PRO A 250 -0.39 -40.23 -22.61
N ALA A 251 -1.58 -39.63 -22.76
CA ALA A 251 -1.71 -38.27 -23.27
C ALA A 251 -1.24 -37.22 -22.25
N VAL A 252 -1.32 -37.54 -20.96
CA VAL A 252 -1.01 -36.62 -19.86
C VAL A 252 -0.24 -37.33 -18.76
N HIS A 253 0.82 -36.68 -18.27
CA HIS A 253 1.59 -37.15 -17.14
C HIS A 253 1.03 -36.54 -15.84
N PRO A 254 0.62 -37.33 -14.83
CA PRO A 254 -0.05 -36.81 -13.63
C PRO A 254 0.78 -35.77 -12.86
N SER A 255 2.09 -35.92 -12.80
CA SER A 255 2.99 -34.98 -12.10
C SER A 255 3.20 -33.64 -12.81
N ALA A 256 2.80 -33.52 -14.09
CA ALA A 256 2.98 -32.28 -14.85
C ALA A 256 1.77 -31.33 -14.73
N VAL A 257 0.72 -31.75 -14.03
CA VAL A 257 -0.59 -31.11 -14.07
C VAL A 257 -0.78 -30.24 -12.84
N THR A 258 -1.08 -28.96 -13.05
CA THR A 258 -1.36 -27.99 -11.98
C THR A 258 -2.85 -27.70 -11.83
N HIS A 259 -3.59 -27.67 -12.94
CA HIS A 259 -5.02 -27.36 -12.97
C HIS A 259 -5.80 -28.51 -13.60
N VAL A 260 -6.89 -28.90 -12.96
CA VAL A 260 -7.76 -29.99 -13.39
C VAL A 260 -9.22 -29.59 -13.33
N MET A 261 -10.05 -30.35 -14.03
CA MET A 261 -11.50 -30.31 -13.91
C MET A 261 -11.99 -31.62 -13.34
N VAL A 262 -12.77 -31.51 -12.27
CA VAL A 262 -13.55 -32.63 -11.74
C VAL A 262 -14.92 -32.58 -12.36
N LEU A 263 -15.37 -33.65 -13.00
CA LEU A 263 -16.71 -33.70 -13.57
C LEU A 263 -17.73 -33.86 -12.44
N LEU A 264 -18.54 -32.82 -12.26
CA LEU A 264 -19.58 -32.74 -11.24
C LEU A 264 -20.90 -33.25 -11.79
N GLY A 265 -21.49 -34.22 -11.11
CA GLY A 265 -22.94 -34.30 -11.06
C GLY A 265 -23.50 -32.98 -10.48
N ALA A 266 -24.55 -32.44 -11.10
CA ALA A 266 -25.04 -31.07 -10.94
C ALA A 266 -24.92 -30.40 -9.52
N ARG A 267 -24.09 -29.34 -9.50
CA ARG A 267 -24.08 -28.02 -8.78
C ARG A 267 -23.98 -27.90 -7.24
N GLY A 268 -23.03 -27.02 -6.82
CA GLY A 268 -23.29 -25.84 -5.96
C GLY A 268 -22.22 -25.41 -4.93
N GLY A 269 -21.35 -24.41 -5.26
CA GLY A 269 -20.34 -23.77 -4.37
C GLY A 269 -20.88 -22.66 -3.42
N GLY A 270 -20.12 -21.89 -2.62
CA GLY A 270 -18.68 -21.67 -2.41
C GLY A 270 -18.41 -20.79 -1.16
N ASP A 271 -17.14 -20.38 -0.96
CA ASP A 271 -16.45 -20.07 0.32
C ASP A 271 -16.38 -18.57 0.80
N LEU A 272 -15.91 -18.39 2.04
CA LEU A 272 -15.65 -17.14 2.82
C LEU A 272 -14.21 -16.60 2.66
N ARG A 273 -13.94 -15.30 2.98
CA ARG A 273 -12.85 -14.82 3.90
C ARG A 273 -12.63 -13.28 3.99
N ASN A 274 -12.01 -12.88 5.11
CA ASN A 274 -11.51 -11.57 5.61
C ASN A 274 -9.97 -11.72 5.90
N PRO A 275 -9.16 -10.85 6.57
CA PRO A 275 -8.99 -9.37 6.68
C PRO A 275 -7.51 -8.86 6.53
N ALA A 276 -7.36 -7.51 6.63
CA ALA A 276 -6.30 -6.69 7.31
C ALA A 276 -4.84 -6.56 6.77
N VAL A 277 -4.23 -5.36 6.96
CA VAL A 277 -3.02 -5.10 7.80
C VAL A 277 -2.53 -3.61 7.84
N ARG A 278 -2.24 -3.19 9.08
CA ARG A 278 -1.37 -2.19 9.78
C ARG A 278 -0.43 -1.11 9.12
N ARG A 279 -0.25 -0.06 9.96
CA ARG A 279 0.61 1.17 10.02
C ARG A 279 2.14 0.95 10.09
N THR A 280 3.01 1.96 9.86
CA THR A 280 3.49 2.99 10.86
C THR A 280 4.44 4.04 10.24
N ASP A 281 4.47 5.30 10.75
CA ASP A 281 5.39 6.39 10.30
C ASP A 281 6.02 7.22 11.42
N LYS A 282 7.25 7.71 11.18
CA LYS A 282 8.19 8.35 12.11
C LYS A 282 8.38 9.88 11.94
N TYR A 283 7.83 10.51 10.90
CA TYR A 283 8.04 11.95 10.56
C TYR A 283 6.87 12.89 10.94
N ARG A 284 5.95 12.37 11.72
CA ARG A 284 4.61 12.92 11.93
C ARG A 284 4.54 14.30 12.61
N PHE A 285 5.49 14.64 13.47
CA PHE A 285 5.48 15.93 14.18
C PHE A 285 5.94 17.11 13.31
N TYR A 286 7.05 16.94 12.58
CA TYR A 286 7.57 17.98 11.69
C TYR A 286 6.66 18.20 10.47
N PHE A 287 5.96 17.14 10.02
CA PHE A 287 4.93 17.25 8.98
C PHE A 287 3.80 18.22 9.37
N VAL A 288 3.32 18.16 10.63
CA VAL A 288 2.24 19.05 11.10
C VAL A 288 2.71 20.51 11.13
N LEU A 289 3.96 20.76 11.55
CA LEU A 289 4.53 22.11 11.58
C LEU A 289 4.73 22.68 10.15
N ALA A 290 5.23 21.86 9.22
CA ALA A 290 5.39 22.22 7.82
C ALA A 290 4.05 22.45 7.12
N LEU A 291 3.02 21.64 7.44
CA LEU A 291 1.67 21.80 6.93
C LEU A 291 1.04 23.13 7.37
N LEU A 292 1.19 23.50 8.65
CA LEU A 292 0.70 24.79 9.16
C LEU A 292 1.41 25.98 8.49
N ALA A 293 2.71 25.88 8.28
CA ALA A 293 3.46 26.89 7.54
C ALA A 293 3.00 26.97 6.07
N ALA A 294 2.72 25.85 5.40
CA ALA A 294 2.19 25.83 4.03
C ALA A 294 0.75 26.38 3.93
N LEU A 295 -0.10 26.09 4.92
CA LEU A 295 -1.46 26.63 5.02
C LEU A 295 -1.48 28.16 5.17
N GLU A 296 -0.50 28.72 5.87
CA GLU A 296 -0.32 30.17 5.96
C GLU A 296 -0.19 30.83 4.57
N PHE A 297 0.53 30.21 3.64
CA PHE A 297 0.73 30.78 2.30
C PHE A 297 -0.39 30.41 1.31
N THR A 298 -1.04 29.25 1.48
CA THR A 298 -2.01 28.70 0.50
C THR A 298 -3.46 28.95 0.85
N VAL A 299 -3.84 28.88 2.13
CA VAL A 299 -5.24 28.97 2.59
C VAL A 299 -5.56 30.36 3.12
N ARG A 300 -4.62 31.03 3.78
CA ARG A 300 -4.80 32.44 4.20
C ARG A 300 -4.98 33.38 3.00
N SER A 301 -4.34 33.11 1.87
CA SER A 301 -4.52 33.90 0.64
C SER A 301 -5.89 33.69 -0.02
N ARG A 302 -6.61 32.62 0.32
CA ARG A 302 -7.95 32.28 -0.21
C ARG A 302 -9.11 32.57 0.75
N LEU A 303 -8.84 32.71 2.05
CA LEU A 303 -9.83 33.15 3.03
C LEU A 303 -9.98 34.67 2.91
N GLY A 304 -11.09 35.10 2.30
CA GLY A 304 -11.28 36.47 1.83
C GLY A 304 -11.21 37.60 2.86
N ASP A 305 -11.37 37.33 4.17
CA ASP A 305 -11.26 38.34 5.22
C ASP A 305 -9.99 38.15 6.07
N GLN A 306 -8.97 38.97 5.79
CA GLN A 306 -7.66 38.90 6.44
C GLN A 306 -7.68 39.24 7.94
N ARG A 307 -8.75 39.85 8.44
CA ARG A 307 -8.87 40.30 9.84
C ARG A 307 -9.34 39.20 10.79
N THR A 308 -10.13 38.26 10.29
CA THR A 308 -10.70 37.15 11.08
C THR A 308 -10.00 35.82 10.83
N ALA A 309 -9.19 35.74 9.77
CA ALA A 309 -8.44 34.54 9.43
C ALA A 309 -7.47 34.10 10.55
N PRO A 310 -7.43 32.79 10.87
CA PRO A 310 -6.51 32.25 11.86
C PRO A 310 -5.07 32.44 11.42
N ASP A 311 -4.19 32.71 12.38
CA ASP A 311 -2.77 32.90 12.10
C ASP A 311 -2.03 31.56 12.23
N PHE A 312 -1.84 30.87 11.10
CA PHE A 312 -1.26 29.53 11.08
C PHE A 312 0.23 29.54 11.42
N LEU A 313 0.92 30.66 11.14
CA LEU A 313 2.32 30.84 11.45
C LEU A 313 2.55 31.06 12.96
N LEU A 314 1.72 31.90 13.60
CA LEU A 314 1.72 32.03 15.05
C LEU A 314 1.30 30.72 15.72
N LEU A 315 0.32 30.02 15.16
CA LEU A 315 -0.10 28.71 15.67
C LEU A 315 1.02 27.67 15.59
N ALA A 316 1.77 27.63 14.49
CA ALA A 316 2.96 26.80 14.33
C ALA A 316 4.03 27.16 15.36
N LEU A 317 4.29 28.45 15.58
CA LEU A 317 5.23 28.93 16.60
C LEU A 317 4.79 28.50 18.02
N LEU A 318 3.51 28.67 18.37
CA LEU A 318 2.95 28.29 19.67
C LEU A 318 2.91 26.77 19.89
N ILE A 319 2.74 25.96 18.84
CA ILE A 319 2.87 24.50 18.94
C ILE A 319 4.35 24.10 19.06
N TYR A 320 5.26 24.84 18.43
CA TYR A 320 6.71 24.64 18.55
C TYR A 320 7.22 24.98 19.96
N THR A 321 6.74 26.06 20.58
CA THR A 321 7.13 26.46 21.95
C THR A 321 6.85 25.39 23.01
N ILE A 322 5.84 24.54 22.79
CA ILE A 322 5.51 23.41 23.65
C ILE A 322 6.71 22.44 23.80
N ARG A 323 7.62 22.37 22.81
CA ARG A 323 8.76 21.43 22.81
C ARG A 323 10.14 22.08 22.94
N THR A 324 10.23 23.40 23.08
CA THR A 324 11.51 24.11 23.07
C THR A 324 11.74 25.00 24.28
N GLN A 325 13.00 25.30 24.55
CA GLN A 325 13.41 26.25 25.60
C GLN A 325 13.07 27.70 25.22
N PRO A 326 12.88 28.61 26.20
CA PRO A 326 12.48 29.99 25.96
C PRO A 326 13.38 30.77 24.99
N GLY A 327 14.71 30.58 25.03
CA GLY A 327 15.62 31.27 24.10
C GLY A 327 15.47 30.79 22.65
N LYS A 328 15.29 29.47 22.43
CA LYS A 328 15.03 28.91 21.09
C LYS A 328 13.67 29.35 20.55
N ALA A 329 12.67 29.48 21.43
CA ALA A 329 11.35 29.98 21.07
C ALA A 329 11.37 31.48 20.71
N ALA A 330 12.16 32.29 21.43
CA ALA A 330 12.38 33.70 21.11
C ALA A 330 13.09 33.87 19.76
N ALA A 331 14.15 33.09 19.50
CA ALA A 331 14.87 33.12 18.23
C ALA A 331 13.99 32.66 17.06
N ALA A 332 13.21 31.59 17.24
CA ALA A 332 12.23 31.15 16.24
C ALA A 332 11.16 32.23 16.00
N GLY A 333 10.67 32.88 17.06
CA GLY A 333 9.73 34.01 16.97
C GLY A 333 10.31 35.20 16.21
N PHE A 334 11.57 35.55 16.45
CA PHE A 334 12.28 36.62 15.74
C PHE A 334 12.41 36.33 14.24
N VAL A 335 12.85 35.13 13.87
CA VAL A 335 12.98 34.70 12.47
C VAL A 335 11.62 34.71 11.77
N VAL A 336 10.60 34.16 12.42
CA VAL A 336 9.22 34.14 11.93
C VAL A 336 8.68 35.55 11.69
N GLY A 337 8.90 36.46 12.63
CA GLY A 337 8.39 37.83 12.53
C GLY A 337 9.16 38.67 11.53
N LEU A 338 10.49 38.49 11.40
CA LEU A 338 11.27 39.12 10.34
C LEU A 338 10.84 38.64 8.95
N LEU A 339 10.55 37.35 8.80
CA LEU A 339 10.06 36.80 7.53
C LEU A 339 8.70 37.42 7.14
N ARG A 340 7.80 37.61 8.11
CA ARG A 340 6.51 38.28 7.90
C ARG A 340 6.65 39.77 7.60
N ASP A 341 7.54 40.45 8.31
CA ASP A 341 7.83 41.87 8.11
C ASP A 341 8.47 42.12 6.72
N ALA A 342 9.27 41.17 6.21
CA ALA A 342 9.80 41.22 4.86
C ALA A 342 8.72 41.10 3.76
N LEU A 343 7.61 40.43 4.05
CA LEU A 343 6.46 40.28 3.15
C LEU A 343 5.48 41.46 3.22
N THR A 344 5.53 42.27 4.28
CA THR A 344 4.64 43.43 4.48
C THR A 344 5.45 44.67 4.88
N PRO A 345 5.96 45.45 3.90
CA PRO A 345 6.92 46.55 4.14
C PRO A 345 6.42 47.67 5.07
N ALA A 346 5.12 47.69 5.35
CA ALA A 346 4.46 48.77 6.05
C ALA A 346 4.87 48.88 7.53
N SER A 347 5.41 47.83 8.16
CA SER A 347 5.76 47.81 9.59
C SER A 347 6.97 46.92 9.90
N PHE A 348 8.07 47.13 9.17
CA PHE A 348 9.30 46.36 9.36
C PHE A 348 9.84 46.46 10.79
N GLY A 349 10.06 45.31 11.44
CA GLY A 349 10.55 45.19 12.82
C GLY A 349 9.44 45.01 13.87
N ALA A 350 8.20 45.44 13.58
CA ALA A 350 7.09 45.34 14.52
C ALA A 350 6.57 43.90 14.68
N GLY A 351 6.52 43.13 13.57
CA GLY A 351 6.16 41.72 13.61
C GLY A 351 7.23 40.87 14.28
N ALA A 352 8.52 41.12 13.97
CA ALA A 352 9.67 40.51 14.64
C ALA A 352 9.63 40.70 16.16
N LEU A 353 9.37 41.92 16.62
CA LEU A 353 9.25 42.23 18.05
C LEU A 353 8.09 41.46 18.69
N ALA A 354 6.90 41.52 18.07
CA ALA A 354 5.69 40.90 18.61
C ALA A 354 5.79 39.36 18.72
N THR A 355 6.30 38.69 17.69
CA THR A 355 6.40 37.22 17.71
C THR A 355 7.57 36.72 18.58
N THR A 356 8.63 37.51 18.75
CA THR A 356 9.71 37.22 19.72
C THR A 356 9.18 37.26 21.15
N VAL A 357 8.43 38.30 21.51
CA VAL A 357 7.82 38.46 22.84
C VAL A 357 6.83 37.32 23.11
N VAL A 358 5.95 37.02 22.16
CA VAL A 358 4.96 35.94 22.32
C VAL A 358 5.62 34.57 22.40
N GLY A 359 6.65 34.29 21.59
CA GLY A 359 7.40 33.04 21.64
C GLY A 359 8.11 32.83 22.98
N TYR A 360 8.76 33.87 23.50
CA TYR A 360 9.44 33.82 24.80
C TYR A 360 8.46 33.65 25.96
N LEU A 361 7.40 34.47 26.02
CA LEU A 361 6.39 34.41 27.10
C LEU A 361 5.62 33.08 27.09
N SER A 362 5.27 32.55 25.92
CA SER A 362 4.60 31.26 25.77
C SER A 362 5.47 30.10 26.27
N ALA A 363 6.76 30.10 25.93
CA ALA A 363 7.70 29.08 26.38
C ALA A 363 8.05 29.20 27.87
N TRP A 364 8.13 30.42 28.41
CA TRP A 364 8.37 30.70 29.83
C TRP A 364 7.16 30.31 30.70
N GLY A 365 5.96 30.65 30.27
CA GLY A 365 4.71 30.34 30.98
C GLY A 365 4.39 28.85 31.08
N LYS A 366 5.04 28.00 30.27
CA LYS A 366 4.87 26.53 30.25
C LYS A 366 4.99 25.88 31.63
N ALA A 367 5.77 26.44 32.55
CA ALA A 367 5.94 25.92 33.91
C ALA A 367 4.69 26.08 34.80
N VAL A 368 3.79 27.00 34.46
CA VAL A 368 2.54 27.30 35.20
C VAL A 368 1.34 26.52 34.62
N PHE A 369 1.45 26.07 33.37
CA PHE A 369 0.37 25.43 32.62
C PHE A 369 0.67 23.95 32.39
N PHE A 370 0.08 23.08 33.23
CA PHE A 370 0.15 21.63 33.02
C PHE A 370 -0.45 21.27 31.65
N ALA A 371 0.39 20.75 30.76
CA ALA A 371 0.21 20.66 29.30
C ALA A 371 -0.85 19.64 28.81
N GLU A 372 -1.73 19.15 29.68
CA GLU A 372 -2.69 18.08 29.34
C GLU A 372 -4.13 18.58 29.16
N ASN A 373 -4.42 19.83 29.51
CA ASN A 373 -5.76 20.41 29.39
C ASN A 373 -5.96 21.15 28.05
N LEU A 374 -6.89 20.65 27.23
CA LEU A 374 -7.25 21.27 25.95
C LEU A 374 -7.70 22.73 26.09
N PHE A 375 -8.41 23.03 27.19
CA PHE A 375 -8.85 24.39 27.53
C PHE A 375 -7.67 25.34 27.77
N VAL A 376 -6.62 24.86 28.43
CA VAL A 376 -5.41 25.66 28.72
C VAL A 376 -4.66 25.98 27.42
N ASN A 377 -4.56 25.01 26.50
CA ASN A 377 -3.96 25.24 25.18
C ASN A 377 -4.79 26.22 24.34
N ALA A 378 -6.12 26.15 24.40
CA ALA A 378 -7.00 27.12 23.73
C ALA A 378 -6.80 28.54 24.26
N CYS A 379 -6.72 28.71 25.59
CA CYS A 379 -6.41 29.99 26.22
C CYS A 379 -5.01 30.50 25.81
N LEU A 380 -4.01 29.62 25.70
CA LEU A 380 -2.67 29.98 25.25
C LEU A 380 -2.68 30.54 23.80
N PHE A 381 -3.38 29.88 22.88
CA PHE A 381 -3.51 30.33 21.49
C PHE A 381 -4.25 31.67 21.40
N PHE A 382 -5.32 31.84 22.18
CA PHE A 382 -6.08 33.08 22.26
C PHE A 382 -5.22 34.23 22.81
N CYS A 383 -4.62 34.05 23.98
CA CYS A 383 -3.77 35.06 24.62
C CYS A 383 -2.54 35.40 23.77
N GLY A 384 -1.89 34.40 23.16
CA GLY A 384 -0.74 34.62 22.29
C GLY A 384 -1.08 35.46 21.06
N THR A 385 -2.24 35.22 20.46
CA THR A 385 -2.73 36.01 19.31
C THR A 385 -3.06 37.44 19.73
N TRP A 386 -3.73 37.61 20.87
CA TRP A 386 -4.10 38.92 21.39
C TRP A 386 -2.88 39.76 21.78
N VAL A 387 -1.91 39.17 22.49
CA VAL A 387 -0.65 39.84 22.86
C VAL A 387 0.15 40.24 21.61
N ARG A 388 0.24 39.37 20.59
CA ARG A 388 0.90 39.71 19.33
C ARG A 388 0.27 40.96 18.71
N ASN A 389 -1.07 40.98 18.60
CA ASN A 389 -1.79 42.08 17.98
C ASN A 389 -1.66 43.38 18.78
N LEU A 390 -1.68 43.30 20.12
CA LEU A 390 -1.40 44.42 21.01
C LEU A 390 -0.01 45.01 20.75
N VAL A 391 1.01 44.16 20.70
CA VAL A 391 2.39 44.60 20.48
C VAL A 391 2.56 45.21 19.08
N ILE A 392 1.98 44.63 18.04
CA ILE A 392 2.01 45.20 16.68
C ILE A 392 1.28 46.55 16.62
N ALA A 393 0.12 46.66 17.27
CA ALA A 393 -0.66 47.90 17.29
C ALA A 393 0.09 49.04 17.98
N LEU A 394 0.74 48.75 19.12
CA LEU A 394 1.56 49.72 19.85
C LEU A 394 2.85 50.06 19.09
N ALA A 395 3.53 49.07 18.53
CA ALA A 395 4.82 49.23 17.86
C ALA A 395 4.71 49.93 16.49
N SER A 396 3.63 49.67 15.75
CA SER A 396 3.43 50.27 14.43
C SER A 396 3.03 51.76 14.49
N GLY A 397 2.41 52.20 15.59
CA GLY A 397 1.98 53.60 15.78
C GLY A 397 0.93 54.11 14.78
N LYS A 398 0.36 53.22 13.95
CA LYS A 398 -0.53 53.56 12.83
C LYS A 398 -2.00 53.76 13.21
N LEU A 399 -2.43 53.18 14.33
CA LEU A 399 -3.81 53.24 14.80
C LEU A 399 -3.89 54.25 15.95
N ARG A 400 -4.78 55.25 15.87
CA ARG A 400 -4.97 56.28 16.91
C ARG A 400 -6.43 56.33 17.38
N GLY A 401 -6.63 56.59 18.68
CA GLY A 401 -7.95 56.82 19.28
C GLY A 401 -8.89 55.62 19.18
N GLY A 402 -10.16 55.86 18.84
CA GLY A 402 -11.23 54.84 18.82
C GLY A 402 -10.99 53.67 17.87
N GLN A 403 -10.18 53.83 16.81
CA GLN A 403 -9.82 52.73 15.90
C GLN A 403 -8.90 51.70 16.55
N LEU A 404 -7.96 52.13 17.40
CA LEU A 404 -7.10 51.24 18.16
C LEU A 404 -7.90 50.46 19.21
N GLY A 405 -8.86 51.13 19.86
CA GLY A 405 -9.80 50.50 20.77
C GLY A 405 -10.64 49.43 20.07
N TRP A 406 -11.20 49.75 18.90
CA TRP A 406 -12.01 48.81 18.12
C TRP A 406 -11.21 47.60 17.62
N GLU A 407 -9.99 47.81 17.13
CA GLU A 407 -9.11 46.73 16.68
C GLU A 407 -8.75 45.76 17.82
N LEU A 408 -8.48 46.27 19.02
CA LEU A 408 -8.09 45.44 20.16
C LEU A 408 -9.26 44.83 20.94
N LEU A 409 -10.44 45.47 20.93
CA LEU A 409 -11.64 45.00 21.64
C LEU A 409 -12.51 44.07 20.79
N VAL A 410 -12.49 44.21 19.46
CA VAL A 410 -13.39 43.46 18.57
C VAL A 410 -12.62 42.52 17.65
N TRP A 411 -11.71 43.04 16.85
CA TRP A 411 -11.03 42.23 15.82
C TRP A 411 -9.98 41.29 16.40
N SER A 412 -9.17 41.75 17.34
CA SER A 412 -8.12 40.93 17.97
C SER A 412 -8.68 39.73 18.76
N PRO A 413 -9.76 39.86 19.57
CA PRO A 413 -10.38 38.71 20.23
C PRO A 413 -11.07 37.75 19.25
N LEU A 414 -11.71 38.26 18.18
CA LEU A 414 -12.28 37.41 17.13
C LEU A 414 -11.20 36.56 16.45
N GLN A 415 -10.08 37.17 16.06
CA GLN A 415 -8.94 36.46 15.49
C GLN A 415 -8.30 35.47 16.49
N GLY A 416 -8.23 35.85 17.77
CA GLY A 416 -7.78 34.97 18.85
C GLY A 416 -8.66 33.74 18.98
N LEU A 417 -9.98 33.90 18.85
CA LEU A 417 -10.96 32.82 18.92
C LEU A 417 -10.84 31.87 17.72
N THR A 418 -10.74 32.40 16.49
CA THR A 418 -10.55 31.57 15.29
C THR A 418 -9.22 30.81 15.32
N THR A 419 -8.16 31.45 15.80
CA THR A 419 -6.83 30.81 15.97
C THR A 419 -6.86 29.75 17.07
N ALA A 420 -7.55 29.98 18.18
CA ALA A 420 -7.71 29.01 19.26
C ALA A 420 -8.53 27.79 18.83
N VAL A 421 -9.65 27.99 18.13
CA VAL A 421 -10.46 26.89 17.57
C VAL A 421 -9.65 26.07 16.59
N THR A 422 -8.94 26.74 15.67
CA THR A 422 -8.06 26.07 14.69
C THR A 422 -6.96 25.28 15.39
N GLY A 423 -6.32 25.85 16.42
CA GLY A 423 -5.31 25.17 17.23
C GLY A 423 -5.84 23.95 17.97
N VAL A 424 -7.04 24.03 18.55
CA VAL A 424 -7.71 22.90 19.20
C VAL A 424 -8.01 21.78 18.21
N VAL A 425 -8.54 22.11 17.02
CA VAL A 425 -8.80 21.13 15.96
C VAL A 425 -7.50 20.44 15.54
N VAL A 426 -6.42 21.20 15.34
CA VAL A 426 -5.10 20.65 14.99
C VAL A 426 -4.58 19.72 16.10
N LEU A 427 -4.68 20.12 17.37
CA LEU A 427 -4.27 19.29 18.50
C LEU A 427 -5.15 18.03 18.66
N TRP A 428 -6.44 18.10 18.34
CA TRP A 428 -7.37 16.96 18.38
C TRP A 428 -7.09 15.97 17.26
N VAL A 429 -7.00 16.43 16.01
CA VAL A 429 -6.72 15.59 14.83
C VAL A 429 -5.34 14.94 14.91
N PHE A 430 -4.33 15.70 15.35
CA PHE A 430 -2.94 15.25 15.39
C PHE A 430 -2.45 14.89 16.79
N ARG A 431 -3.35 14.62 17.74
CA ARG A 431 -3.03 14.33 19.16
C ARG A 431 -1.91 13.30 19.33
N ARG A 432 -1.97 12.21 18.56
CA ARG A 432 -1.01 11.10 18.60
C ARG A 432 0.37 11.45 18.01
N TRP A 433 0.46 12.53 17.23
CA TRP A 433 1.68 12.99 16.54
C TRP A 433 2.36 14.10 17.35
N VAL A 434 1.59 14.83 18.15
CA VAL A 434 2.03 15.98 18.98
C VAL A 434 2.44 15.58 20.41
N HIS A 435 2.09 14.40 20.93
CA HIS A 435 2.66 13.85 22.16
C HIS A 435 3.73 12.78 21.86
N VAL A 436 5.01 13.17 21.79
CA VAL A 436 6.13 12.21 21.86
C VAL A 436 7.01 12.64 23.04
N ARG A 437 7.22 11.68 23.95
CA ARG A 437 7.95 11.84 25.22
C ARG A 437 9.33 12.46 25.01
N VAL A 438 9.65 13.42 25.86
CA VAL A 438 11.01 13.94 26.07
C VAL A 438 11.88 12.75 26.49
N ARG A 439 12.88 12.41 25.68
CA ARG A 439 13.96 11.52 26.12
C ARG A 439 14.81 12.36 27.06
N GLU A 440 14.91 11.92 28.30
CA GLU A 440 15.93 12.37 29.24
C GLU A 440 17.31 12.16 28.59
N ALA A 441 18.06 13.23 28.48
CA ALA A 441 19.48 13.26 28.20
C ALA A 441 20.07 14.39 29.06
#